data_AF-A0A2W0B0W6-F1
#
_entry.id   AF-A0A2W0B0W6-F1
#
_cell.length_a   1.000
_cell.length_b   1.000
_cell.length_c   1.000
_cell.angle_alpha   90.00
_cell.angle_beta   90.00
_cell.angle_gamma   90.00
#
_symmetry.space_group_name_H-M   'P 1'
#
loop_
_entity.id
_entity.type
_entity.pdbx_description
1 polymer ?
#
loop_
_entity_poly.entity_id
_entity_poly.type
_entity_poly.pdbx_seq_one_letter_code
_entity_poly.pdbx_strand_id
1 'polypeptide(L)'
;MRLKSIFGRISRFLARPPEQRARILKLRTQWFAGAIFFRLLGWNINHRRSPLLLVFDYVCDRFPEYRAFREYWVHGNAQNRGDLLRLYTIALNAKQLDLDDVRGDFAELGVYKGNSAKVLSALKGPRHLYLFDTFSGFDRRDLRNLDKTHRGDSFSDVSLDEVRSFVGIDGVSYAAGWFPQSVSAAASNARYALVHIDCDLYDPAKAALEFFYPRLSPGGLLLIH
;
A
#
# COMPACT_ATOMS: atom_id res chain seq x y z
N MET A 1 -2.86 6.88 -39.50
CA MET A 1 -1.49 6.65 -38.96
C MET A 1 -1.21 5.22 -38.44
N ARG A 2 -2.20 4.38 -38.07
CA ARG A 2 -1.98 3.05 -37.45
C ARG A 2 -1.63 1.88 -38.39
N LEU A 3 -2.12 1.87 -39.64
CA LEU A 3 -1.96 0.72 -40.56
C LEU A 3 -0.51 0.56 -41.06
N LYS A 4 0.16 1.66 -41.45
CA LYS A 4 1.58 1.64 -41.87
C LYS A 4 2.52 1.05 -40.79
N SER A 5 2.16 1.20 -39.52
CA SER A 5 2.91 0.67 -38.38
C SER A 5 2.79 -0.86 -38.23
N ILE A 6 1.62 -1.43 -38.55
CA ILE A 6 1.36 -2.87 -38.48
C ILE A 6 2.11 -3.59 -39.59
N PHE A 7 2.01 -3.10 -40.83
CA PHE A 7 2.73 -3.66 -41.98
C PHE A 7 4.26 -3.60 -41.78
N GLY A 8 4.78 -2.49 -41.23
CA GLY A 8 6.19 -2.37 -40.88
C GLY A 8 6.65 -3.30 -39.75
N ARG A 9 5.76 -3.74 -38.86
CA ARG A 9 6.07 -4.75 -37.83
C ARG A 9 6.05 -6.16 -38.39
N ILE A 10 5.13 -6.46 -39.30
CA ILE A 10 5.02 -7.76 -39.97
C ILE A 10 6.23 -7.97 -40.88
N SER A 11 6.57 -6.99 -41.72
CA SER A 11 7.74 -7.04 -42.60
C SER A 11 9.05 -7.29 -41.83
N ARG A 12 9.29 -6.54 -40.74
CA ARG A 12 10.47 -6.74 -39.86
C ARG A 12 10.49 -8.08 -39.11
N PHE A 13 9.34 -8.72 -38.92
CA PHE A 13 9.27 -10.06 -38.33
C PHE A 13 9.59 -11.14 -39.37
N LEU A 14 9.03 -11.00 -40.57
CA LEU A 14 9.23 -11.96 -41.67
C LEU A 14 10.68 -11.97 -42.15
N ALA A 15 11.38 -10.83 -42.09
CA ALA A 15 12.79 -10.70 -42.44
C ALA A 15 13.78 -11.40 -41.48
N ARG A 16 13.31 -11.96 -40.36
CA ARG A 16 14.19 -12.64 -39.37
C ARG A 16 14.49 -14.09 -39.77
N PRO A 17 15.63 -14.65 -39.33
CA PRO A 17 15.94 -16.07 -39.50
C PRO A 17 14.83 -16.99 -38.95
N PRO A 18 14.59 -18.17 -39.56
CA PRO A 18 13.56 -19.11 -39.15
C PRO A 18 13.56 -19.46 -37.65
N GLU A 19 14.74 -19.71 -37.07
CA GLU A 19 14.89 -20.06 -35.65
C GLU A 19 14.48 -18.92 -34.72
N GLN A 20 14.84 -17.67 -35.06
CA GLN A 20 14.42 -16.49 -34.30
C GLN A 20 12.91 -16.27 -34.39
N ARG A 21 12.30 -16.48 -35.57
CA ARG A 21 10.85 -16.41 -35.75
C ARG A 21 10.13 -17.45 -34.89
N ALA A 22 10.62 -18.69 -34.87
CA ALA A 22 10.09 -19.77 -34.05
C ALA A 22 10.17 -19.45 -32.55
N ARG A 23 11.31 -18.93 -32.07
CA ARG A 23 11.48 -18.50 -30.67
C ARG A 23 10.52 -17.38 -30.28
N ILE A 24 10.34 -16.38 -31.14
CA ILE A 24 9.42 -15.26 -30.89
C ILE A 24 7.97 -15.72 -30.89
N LEU A 25 7.59 -16.60 -31.83
CA LEU A 25 6.25 -17.19 -31.85
C LEU A 25 6.00 -17.99 -30.59
N LYS A 26 6.93 -18.86 -30.17
CA LYS A 26 6.83 -19.62 -28.92
C LYS A 26 6.60 -18.72 -27.70
N LEU A 27 7.39 -17.66 -27.55
CA LEU A 27 7.24 -16.70 -26.45
C LEU A 27 5.89 -15.96 -26.50
N ARG A 28 5.44 -15.56 -27.68
CA ARG A 28 4.14 -14.91 -27.86
C ARG A 28 2.98 -15.83 -27.57
N THR A 29 3.06 -17.09 -28.00
CA THR A 29 2.05 -18.11 -27.71
C THR A 29 2.00 -18.41 -26.21
N GLN A 30 3.15 -18.53 -25.54
CA GLN A 30 3.21 -18.69 -24.08
C GLN A 30 2.59 -17.49 -23.34
N TRP A 31 2.92 -16.27 -23.75
CA TRP A 31 2.36 -15.06 -23.17
C TRP A 31 0.85 -14.95 -23.40
N PHE A 32 0.38 -15.24 -24.62
CA PHE A 32 -1.04 -15.18 -24.98
C PHE A 32 -1.85 -16.26 -24.27
N ALA A 33 -1.31 -17.48 -24.19
CA ALA A 33 -1.91 -18.57 -23.41
C ALA A 33 -1.98 -18.22 -21.92
N GLY A 34 -0.91 -17.65 -21.35
CA GLY A 34 -0.91 -17.15 -19.98
C GLY A 34 -1.92 -16.02 -19.74
N ALA A 35 -2.05 -15.09 -20.68
CA ALA A 35 -3.01 -13.98 -20.61
C ALA A 35 -4.47 -14.48 -20.72
N ILE A 36 -4.75 -15.46 -21.58
CA ILE A 36 -6.06 -16.10 -21.68
C ILE A 36 -6.37 -16.88 -20.42
N PHE A 37 -5.43 -17.71 -19.94
CA PHE A 37 -5.59 -18.47 -18.70
C PHE A 37 -5.86 -17.54 -17.51
N PHE A 38 -5.10 -16.44 -17.40
CA PHE A 38 -5.31 -15.43 -16.38
C PHE A 38 -6.64 -14.70 -16.54
N ARG A 39 -7.07 -14.35 -17.76
CA ARG A 39 -8.36 -13.67 -17.97
C ARG A 39 -9.58 -14.56 -17.71
N LEU A 40 -9.53 -15.83 -18.12
CA LEU A 40 -10.68 -16.73 -18.03
C LEU A 40 -10.76 -17.42 -16.66
N LEU A 41 -9.64 -17.95 -16.19
CA LEU A 41 -9.56 -18.73 -14.96
C LEU A 41 -8.93 -17.94 -13.82
N GLY A 42 -7.76 -17.34 -14.04
CA GLY A 42 -6.98 -16.65 -13.00
C GLY A 42 -7.74 -15.49 -12.36
N TRP A 43 -8.47 -14.70 -13.14
CA TRP A 43 -9.28 -13.58 -12.66
C TRP A 43 -10.42 -14.08 -11.78
N ASN A 44 -11.20 -15.06 -12.23
CA ASN A 44 -12.29 -15.62 -11.44
C ASN A 44 -11.80 -16.33 -10.17
N ILE A 45 -10.64 -16.98 -10.22
CA ILE A 45 -10.02 -17.65 -9.07
C ILE A 45 -9.46 -16.63 -8.06
N ASN A 46 -8.76 -15.58 -8.51
CA ASN A 46 -8.23 -14.52 -7.65
C ASN A 46 -9.36 -13.67 -7.04
N HIS A 47 -10.43 -13.40 -7.79
CA HIS A 47 -11.48 -12.49 -7.35
C HIS A 47 -12.48 -13.17 -6.39
N ARG A 48 -12.63 -14.50 -6.46
CA ARG A 48 -13.51 -15.28 -5.57
C ARG A 48 -12.74 -15.87 -4.38
N ARG A 49 -12.21 -15.01 -3.51
CA ARG A 49 -11.71 -15.36 -2.15
C ARG A 49 -10.98 -16.71 -2.05
N SER A 50 -10.18 -17.07 -3.05
CA SER A 50 -9.52 -18.37 -3.07
C SER A 50 -8.23 -18.30 -2.25
N PRO A 51 -7.92 -19.32 -1.42
CA PRO A 51 -6.59 -19.48 -0.84
C PRO A 51 -5.50 -19.71 -1.91
N LEU A 52 -5.89 -19.97 -3.17
CA LEU A 52 -5.01 -20.09 -4.34
C LEU A 52 -4.85 -18.75 -5.05
N LEU A 53 -4.33 -17.73 -4.36
CA LEU A 53 -3.83 -16.55 -5.05
C LEU A 53 -2.62 -16.98 -5.89
N LEU A 54 -2.80 -17.17 -7.20
CA LEU A 54 -1.72 -17.45 -8.16
C LEU A 54 -0.91 -16.17 -8.47
N VAL A 55 -0.69 -15.32 -7.46
CA VAL A 55 0.48 -14.46 -7.45
C VAL A 55 1.54 -15.36 -6.85
N PHE A 56 2.48 -15.83 -7.67
CA PHE A 56 3.67 -16.48 -7.15
C PHE A 56 4.17 -15.60 -6.01
N ASP A 57 4.17 -16.14 -4.79
CA ASP A 57 4.69 -15.47 -3.59
C ASP A 57 6.23 -15.42 -3.66
N TYR A 58 6.77 -15.31 -4.88
CA TYR A 58 8.17 -15.30 -5.25
C TYR A 58 8.96 -14.31 -4.40
N VAL A 59 8.34 -13.17 -4.05
CA VAL A 59 8.93 -12.18 -3.15
C VAL A 59 9.06 -12.77 -1.74
N CYS A 60 7.98 -13.29 -1.15
CA CYS A 60 8.00 -13.90 0.19
C CYS A 60 8.88 -15.16 0.28
N ASP A 61 9.02 -15.91 -0.83
CA ASP A 61 9.88 -17.09 -0.90
C ASP A 61 11.37 -16.74 -1.01
N ARG A 62 11.69 -15.65 -1.70
CA ARG A 62 13.08 -15.16 -1.85
C ARG A 62 13.54 -14.28 -0.71
N PHE A 63 12.62 -13.56 -0.06
CA PHE A 63 12.89 -12.56 0.97
C PHE A 63 12.05 -12.88 2.21
N PRO A 64 12.61 -13.62 3.18
CA PRO A 64 11.87 -14.08 4.36
C PRO A 64 11.21 -12.95 5.16
N GLU A 65 11.76 -11.72 5.16
CA GLU A 65 11.11 -10.61 5.86
C GLU A 65 9.76 -10.24 5.25
N TYR A 66 9.57 -10.43 3.94
CA TYR A 66 8.30 -10.16 3.27
C TYR A 66 7.23 -11.19 3.63
N ARG A 67 7.62 -12.41 4.05
CA ARG A 67 6.68 -13.37 4.63
C ARG A 67 6.08 -12.82 5.93
N ALA A 68 6.93 -12.31 6.83
CA ALA A 68 6.46 -11.69 8.07
C ALA A 68 5.59 -10.46 7.78
N PHE A 69 6.00 -9.60 6.84
CA PHE A 69 5.19 -8.43 6.46
C PHE A 69 3.84 -8.82 5.87
N ARG A 70 3.78 -9.89 5.06
CA ARG A 70 2.53 -10.42 4.52
C ARG A 70 1.62 -10.96 5.62
N GLU A 71 2.17 -11.63 6.63
CA GLU A 71 1.41 -12.08 7.80
C GLU A 71 0.82 -10.90 8.56
N TYR A 72 1.59 -9.83 8.78
CA TYR A 72 1.09 -8.60 9.38
C TYR A 72 0.00 -7.95 8.54
N TRP A 73 0.21 -7.90 7.22
CA TRP A 73 -0.67 -7.26 6.25
C TRP A 73 -2.08 -7.86 6.23
N VAL A 74 -2.19 -9.17 6.43
CA VAL A 74 -3.48 -9.89 6.36
C VAL A 74 -4.07 -10.24 7.73
N HIS A 75 -3.38 -9.88 8.82
CA HIS A 75 -3.81 -10.19 10.19
C HIS A 75 -5.16 -9.54 10.51
N GLY A 76 -6.17 -10.34 10.87
CA GLY A 76 -7.51 -9.82 11.19
C GLY A 76 -8.24 -9.11 10.01
N ASN A 77 -7.64 -9.10 8.81
CA ASN A 77 -8.13 -8.39 7.64
C ASN A 77 -7.81 -9.16 6.34
N ALA A 78 -8.64 -10.13 6.01
CA ALA A 78 -8.44 -10.96 4.81
C ALA A 78 -8.59 -10.19 3.48
N GLN A 79 -9.15 -8.98 3.48
CA GLN A 79 -9.31 -8.16 2.27
C GLN A 79 -7.95 -7.73 1.71
N ASN A 80 -6.98 -7.48 2.60
CA ASN A 80 -5.62 -7.08 2.26
C ASN A 80 -4.85 -8.15 1.44
N ARG A 81 -5.32 -9.40 1.38
CA ARG A 81 -4.70 -10.46 0.54
C ARG A 81 -4.62 -10.07 -0.94
N GLY A 82 -5.57 -9.27 -1.43
CA GLY A 82 -5.60 -8.81 -2.82
C GLY A 82 -4.70 -7.62 -3.10
N ASP A 83 -4.17 -6.97 -2.06
CA ASP A 83 -3.45 -5.70 -2.16
C ASP A 83 -2.01 -5.82 -1.66
N LEU A 84 -1.27 -6.77 -2.23
CA LEU A 84 0.17 -6.92 -1.95
C LEU A 84 1.00 -5.82 -2.61
N LEU A 85 0.45 -5.11 -3.61
CA LEU A 85 1.16 -4.02 -4.24
C LEU A 85 1.37 -2.86 -3.27
N ARG A 86 0.34 -2.46 -2.50
CA ARG A 86 0.49 -1.41 -1.48
C ARG A 86 1.47 -1.82 -0.39
N LEU A 87 1.44 -3.08 0.04
CA LEU A 87 2.45 -3.65 0.94
C LEU A 87 3.88 -3.44 0.40
N TYR A 88 4.13 -3.84 -0.85
CA TYR A 88 5.46 -3.70 -1.45
C TYR A 88 5.86 -2.25 -1.66
N THR A 89 4.92 -1.38 -2.04
CA THR A 89 5.16 0.06 -2.13
C THR A 89 5.62 0.62 -0.79
N ILE A 90 4.93 0.33 0.31
CA ILE A 90 5.32 0.78 1.65
C ILE A 90 6.71 0.23 2.01
N ALA A 91 6.91 -1.09 1.86
CA ALA A 91 8.14 -1.74 2.29
C ALA A 91 9.38 -1.28 1.51
N LEU A 92 9.28 -1.17 0.18
CA LEU A 92 10.39 -0.76 -0.66
C LEU A 92 10.74 0.71 -0.46
N ASN A 93 9.74 1.59 -0.33
CA ASN A 93 9.99 3.01 -0.10
C ASN A 93 10.55 3.28 1.30
N ALA A 94 10.06 2.58 2.34
CA ALA A 94 10.64 2.69 3.67
C ALA A 94 12.12 2.28 3.69
N LYS A 95 12.47 1.16 3.04
CA LYS A 95 13.87 0.71 2.88
C LYS A 95 14.70 1.71 2.07
N GLN A 96 14.14 2.32 1.03
CA GLN A 96 14.84 3.31 0.20
C GLN A 96 15.23 4.56 1.02
N LEU A 97 14.37 5.02 1.94
CA LEU A 97 14.68 6.16 2.81
C LEU A 97 15.92 5.93 3.68
N ASP A 98 16.18 4.69 4.10
CA ASP A 98 17.39 4.35 4.84
C ASP A 98 18.64 4.37 3.96
N LEU A 99 18.52 3.92 2.70
CA LEU A 99 19.63 3.96 1.74
C LEU A 99 20.02 5.39 1.36
N ASP A 100 19.04 6.29 1.31
CA ASP A 100 19.23 7.70 0.95
C ASP A 100 19.51 8.60 2.17
N ASP A 101 19.66 8.03 3.37
CA ASP A 101 19.83 8.73 4.65
C ASP A 101 18.78 9.83 4.93
N VAL A 102 17.53 9.59 4.51
CA VAL A 102 16.44 10.54 4.76
C VAL A 102 16.05 10.49 6.24
N ARG A 103 16.32 11.60 6.92
CA ARG A 103 16.00 11.80 8.34
C ARG A 103 14.53 12.13 8.55
N GLY A 104 14.01 11.81 9.73
CA GLY A 104 12.63 12.09 10.12
C GLY A 104 11.87 10.82 10.48
N ASP A 105 10.74 11.01 11.15
CA ASP A 105 9.88 9.97 11.67
C ASP A 105 8.92 9.42 10.62
N PHE A 106 8.28 8.30 10.95
CA PHE A 106 7.19 7.74 10.14
C PHE A 106 5.84 8.17 10.71
N ALA A 107 4.85 8.33 9.83
CA ALA A 107 3.48 8.58 10.23
C ALA A 107 2.48 7.80 9.37
N GLU A 108 1.34 7.48 9.98
CA GLU A 108 0.17 6.96 9.28
C GLU A 108 -1.10 7.66 9.79
N LEU A 109 -1.92 8.16 8.86
CA LEU A 109 -3.27 8.65 9.13
C LEU A 109 -4.29 7.70 8.52
N GLY A 110 -5.14 7.11 9.35
CA GLY A 110 -5.99 5.99 8.98
C GLY A 110 -5.24 4.68 9.22
N VAL A 111 -5.38 4.16 10.43
CA VAL A 111 -4.66 2.99 10.95
C VAL A 111 -5.56 1.76 10.91
N TYR A 112 -6.85 1.94 11.22
CA TYR A 112 -7.83 0.86 11.36
C TYR A 112 -7.26 -0.29 12.23
N LYS A 113 -7.21 -1.52 11.71
CA LYS A 113 -6.68 -2.71 12.39
C LYS A 113 -5.16 -2.76 12.53
N GLY A 114 -4.45 -1.75 12.03
CA GLY A 114 -2.99 -1.60 12.18
C GLY A 114 -2.16 -2.50 11.26
N ASN A 115 -2.72 -3.02 10.17
CA ASN A 115 -2.00 -3.91 9.25
C ASN A 115 -0.77 -3.23 8.62
N SER A 116 -0.95 -2.03 8.06
CA SER A 116 0.11 -1.18 7.52
C SER A 116 0.99 -0.60 8.63
N ALA A 117 0.39 -0.09 9.73
CA ALA A 117 1.11 0.35 10.92
C ALA A 117 2.10 -0.71 11.44
N LYS A 118 1.72 -1.99 11.47
CA LYS A 118 2.60 -3.08 11.92
C LYS A 118 3.81 -3.24 11.00
N VAL A 119 3.59 -3.16 9.69
CA VAL A 119 4.67 -3.21 8.70
C VAL A 119 5.59 -2.01 8.85
N LEU A 120 5.04 -0.81 8.99
CA LEU A 120 5.81 0.42 9.27
C LEU A 120 6.59 0.31 10.59
N SER A 121 5.98 -0.24 11.64
CA SER A 121 6.63 -0.46 12.93
C SER A 121 7.82 -1.41 12.83
N ALA A 122 7.76 -2.40 11.96
CA ALA A 122 8.87 -3.32 11.70
C ALA A 122 9.98 -2.69 10.82
N LEU A 123 9.65 -1.66 10.04
CA LEU A 123 10.54 -0.99 9.09
C LEU A 123 11.12 0.34 9.59
N LYS A 124 10.55 0.95 10.63
CA LYS A 124 10.94 2.30 11.10
C LYS A 124 12.39 2.40 11.58
N GLY A 125 13.01 1.28 11.95
CA GLY A 125 14.33 1.25 12.56
C GLY A 125 14.38 2.15 13.82
N PRO A 126 15.33 3.10 13.91
CA PRO A 126 15.45 4.01 15.06
C PRO A 126 14.41 5.13 15.06
N ARG A 127 13.61 5.28 13.99
CA ARG A 127 12.61 6.35 13.87
C ARG A 127 11.45 6.11 14.83
N HIS A 128 10.78 7.20 15.19
CA HIS A 128 9.49 7.13 15.84
C HIS A 128 8.39 6.90 14.80
N LEU A 129 7.31 6.24 15.20
CA LEU A 129 6.12 6.03 14.39
C LEU A 129 4.92 6.71 15.05
N TYR A 130 4.29 7.65 14.34
CA TYR A 130 3.07 8.33 14.79
C TYR A 130 1.84 7.79 14.05
N LEU A 131 0.88 7.28 14.80
CA LEU A 131 -0.34 6.65 14.29
C LEU A 131 -1.54 7.51 14.66
N PHE A 132 -2.25 8.01 13.66
CA PHE A 132 -3.41 8.88 13.82
C PHE A 132 -4.66 8.15 13.33
N ASP A 133 -5.64 7.98 14.21
CA ASP A 133 -6.92 7.38 13.88
C ASP A 133 -7.96 7.82 14.92
N THR A 134 -9.24 7.78 14.57
CA THR A 134 -10.30 7.96 15.56
C THR A 134 -10.40 6.76 16.50
N PHE A 135 -10.00 5.58 16.02
CA PHE A 135 -10.24 4.25 16.61
C PHE A 135 -11.73 4.02 16.92
N SER A 136 -12.59 4.68 16.15
CA SER A 136 -14.05 4.60 16.26
C SER A 136 -14.75 4.65 14.90
N GLY A 137 -14.00 4.44 13.80
CA GLY A 137 -14.49 4.59 12.43
C GLY A 137 -14.58 6.04 11.96
N PHE A 138 -15.29 6.27 10.86
CA PHE A 138 -15.39 7.62 10.27
C PHE A 138 -16.09 8.63 11.18
N ASP A 139 -15.49 9.81 11.31
CA ASP A 139 -16.12 10.90 12.04
C ASP A 139 -17.21 11.55 11.18
N ARG A 140 -18.38 11.80 11.78
CA ARG A 140 -19.51 12.43 11.07
C ARG A 140 -19.18 13.81 10.52
N ARG A 141 -18.20 14.50 11.10
CA ARG A 141 -17.73 15.81 10.62
C ARG A 141 -17.05 15.73 9.25
N ASP A 142 -16.48 14.58 8.91
CA ASP A 142 -15.72 14.38 7.67
C ASP A 142 -16.57 13.84 6.51
N LEU A 143 -17.77 13.35 6.80
CA LEU A 143 -18.68 12.78 5.80
C LEU A 143 -19.38 13.90 5.01
N ARG A 144 -18.77 14.33 3.91
CA ARG A 144 -19.35 15.32 2.99
C ARG A 144 -20.07 14.65 1.83
N ASN A 145 -20.76 15.44 1.00
CA ASN A 145 -21.55 14.97 -0.14
C ASN A 145 -20.77 14.11 -1.18
N LEU A 146 -19.43 14.14 -1.17
CA LEU A 146 -18.59 13.31 -2.04
C LEU A 146 -18.43 11.87 -1.51
N ASP A 147 -18.69 11.66 -0.21
CA ASP A 147 -18.44 10.40 0.51
C ASP A 147 -19.73 9.60 0.75
N LYS A 148 -20.79 9.87 -0.03
CA LYS A 148 -22.16 9.32 0.15
C LYS A 148 -22.27 7.80 0.17
N THR A 149 -21.23 7.09 -0.25
CA THR A 149 -21.14 5.62 -0.19
C THR A 149 -20.75 5.09 1.18
N HIS A 150 -20.24 5.94 2.07
CA HIS A 150 -19.76 5.57 3.40
C HIS A 150 -20.77 5.90 4.48
N ARG A 151 -20.91 5.00 5.46
CA ARG A 151 -21.73 5.22 6.66
C ARG A 151 -20.83 5.64 7.81
N GLY A 152 -21.35 6.44 8.75
CA GLY A 152 -20.58 6.93 9.90
C GLY A 152 -20.17 5.87 10.92
N ASP A 153 -20.52 4.60 10.71
CA ASP A 153 -20.07 3.44 11.49
C ASP A 153 -19.10 2.54 10.70
N SER A 154 -18.74 2.90 9.47
CA SER A 154 -17.72 2.17 8.70
C SER A 154 -16.39 2.21 9.45
N PHE A 155 -15.71 1.05 9.51
CA PHE A 155 -14.44 0.86 10.21
C PHE A 155 -14.48 1.02 11.74
N SER A 156 -15.66 0.89 12.37
CA SER A 156 -15.82 0.93 13.83
C SER A 156 -15.51 -0.39 14.55
N ASP A 157 -15.20 -1.47 13.81
CA ASP A 157 -14.86 -2.78 14.36
C ASP A 157 -13.40 -2.89 14.79
N VAL A 158 -12.95 -1.92 15.60
CA VAL A 158 -11.58 -1.87 16.14
C VAL A 158 -11.52 -1.13 17.47
N SER A 159 -10.65 -1.60 18.37
CA SER A 159 -10.29 -0.87 19.58
C SER A 159 -8.81 -0.46 19.57
N LEU A 160 -8.49 0.68 20.18
CA LEU A 160 -7.11 1.15 20.32
C LEU A 160 -6.22 0.12 21.04
N ASP A 161 -6.75 -0.60 22.02
CA ASP A 161 -5.98 -1.59 22.78
C ASP A 161 -5.62 -2.83 21.94
N GLU A 162 -6.52 -3.30 21.07
CA GLU A 162 -6.21 -4.37 20.11
C GLU A 162 -5.11 -3.93 19.14
N VAL A 163 -5.20 -2.71 18.60
CA VAL A 163 -4.19 -2.18 17.68
C VAL A 163 -2.84 -2.03 18.40
N ARG A 164 -2.83 -1.50 19.63
CA ARG A 164 -1.60 -1.40 20.45
C ARG A 164 -0.97 -2.75 20.73
N SER A 165 -1.80 -3.75 21.06
CA SER A 165 -1.32 -5.12 21.29
C SER A 165 -0.72 -5.73 20.02
N PHE A 166 -1.29 -5.44 18.86
CA PHE A 166 -0.81 -5.97 17.58
C PHE A 166 0.44 -5.23 17.09
N VAL A 167 0.37 -3.91 16.97
CA VAL A 167 1.42 -3.05 16.42
C VAL A 167 2.62 -2.96 17.36
N GLY A 168 2.38 -2.67 18.64
CA GLY A 168 3.40 -2.50 19.68
C GLY A 168 3.52 -1.05 20.16
N ILE A 169 4.30 -0.84 21.23
CA ILE A 169 4.44 0.48 21.89
C ILE A 169 5.86 1.06 21.82
N ASP A 170 6.84 0.28 21.35
CA ASP A 170 8.24 0.69 21.34
C ASP A 170 8.56 1.65 20.19
N GLY A 171 8.79 2.93 20.52
CA GLY A 171 8.94 4.00 19.53
C GLY A 171 7.70 4.18 18.65
N VAL A 172 6.51 3.94 19.22
CA VAL A 172 5.21 4.13 18.55
C VAL A 172 4.31 5.01 19.43
N SER A 173 3.67 6.01 18.83
CA SER A 173 2.69 6.86 19.51
C SER A 173 1.36 6.85 18.79
N TYR A 174 0.29 6.81 19.58
CA TYR A 174 -1.08 6.71 19.12
C TYR A 174 -1.83 8.00 19.45
N ALA A 175 -2.28 8.69 18.42
CA ALA A 175 -3.12 9.88 18.51
C ALA A 175 -4.57 9.47 18.22
N ALA A 176 -5.26 9.07 19.28
CA ALA A 176 -6.67 8.70 19.20
C ALA A 176 -7.57 9.95 19.16
N GLY A 177 -8.36 10.07 18.10
CA GLY A 177 -9.34 11.13 17.92
C GLY A 177 -9.27 11.79 16.56
N TRP A 178 -10.14 12.78 16.38
CA TRP A 178 -10.31 13.47 15.10
C TRP A 178 -9.06 14.25 14.70
N PHE A 179 -8.58 14.01 13.48
CA PHE A 179 -7.40 14.66 12.92
C PHE A 179 -7.79 15.99 12.25
N PRO A 180 -7.00 17.08 12.42
CA PRO A 180 -5.70 17.17 13.10
C PRO A 180 -5.76 17.51 14.60
N GLN A 181 -6.93 17.55 15.23
CA GLN A 181 -7.11 18.00 16.61
C GLN A 181 -6.51 17.02 17.64
N SER A 182 -6.40 15.74 17.29
CA SER A 182 -5.75 14.70 18.10
C SER A 182 -4.22 14.74 18.03
N VAL A 183 -3.63 15.58 17.17
CA VAL A 183 -2.18 15.64 17.00
C VAL A 183 -1.51 16.16 18.27
N SER A 184 -0.54 15.39 18.78
CA SER A 184 0.22 15.78 19.98
C SER A 184 1.23 16.90 19.69
N ALA A 185 1.70 17.56 20.75
CA ALA A 185 2.77 18.55 20.62
C ALA A 185 4.07 17.93 20.04
N ALA A 186 4.39 16.69 20.42
CA ALA A 186 5.54 15.96 19.87
C ALA A 186 5.39 15.74 18.35
N ALA A 187 4.23 15.24 17.91
CA ALA A 187 3.93 15.03 16.49
C ALA A 187 3.91 16.35 15.70
N SER A 188 3.44 17.44 16.30
CA SER A 188 3.40 18.76 15.66
C SER A 188 4.79 19.35 15.38
N ASN A 189 5.77 19.01 16.22
CA ASN A 189 7.15 19.47 16.13
C ASN A 189 8.08 18.49 15.38
N ALA A 190 7.59 17.30 15.04
CA ALA A 190 8.35 16.29 14.32
C ALA A 190 8.57 16.66 12.85
N ARG A 191 9.60 16.05 12.26
CA ARG A 191 9.85 16.02 10.81
C ARG A 191 9.64 14.60 10.32
N TYR A 192 9.09 14.45 9.12
CA TYR A 192 8.67 13.14 8.63
C TYR A 192 9.49 12.71 7.41
N ALA A 193 10.00 11.49 7.44
CA ALA A 193 10.64 10.83 6.30
C ALA A 193 9.60 10.07 5.46
N LEU A 194 8.58 9.51 6.09
CA LEU A 194 7.50 8.77 5.43
C LEU A 194 6.16 9.10 6.08
N VAL A 195 5.17 9.42 5.26
CA VAL A 195 3.77 9.59 5.69
C VAL A 195 2.87 8.74 4.81
N HIS A 196 2.10 7.85 5.41
CA HIS A 196 1.05 7.07 4.74
C HIS A 196 -0.32 7.65 5.08
N ILE A 197 -1.08 8.06 4.06
CA ILE A 197 -2.41 8.64 4.20
C ILE A 197 -3.42 7.64 3.65
N ASP A 198 -4.23 7.06 4.54
CA ASP A 198 -5.18 5.98 4.28
C ASP A 198 -6.51 6.22 5.01
N CYS A 199 -7.03 7.44 4.85
CA CYS A 199 -8.22 7.91 5.58
C CYS A 199 -9.51 7.94 4.76
N ASP A 200 -9.45 7.57 3.47
CA ASP A 200 -10.54 7.47 2.48
C ASP A 200 -11.40 8.72 2.21
N LEU A 201 -11.44 9.69 3.12
CA LEU A 201 -12.32 10.85 3.07
C LEU A 201 -11.56 12.11 2.66
N TYR A 202 -12.26 13.00 1.95
CA TYR A 202 -11.67 14.24 1.42
C TYR A 202 -11.10 15.15 2.51
N ASP A 203 -11.88 15.42 3.56
CA ASP A 203 -11.51 16.36 4.62
C ASP A 203 -10.25 15.93 5.39
N PRO A 204 -10.14 14.69 5.92
CA PRO A 204 -8.93 14.25 6.59
C PRO A 204 -7.74 14.12 5.63
N ALA A 205 -7.92 13.72 4.37
CA ALA A 205 -6.83 13.69 3.39
C ALA A 205 -6.28 15.09 3.10
N LYS A 206 -7.17 16.08 2.95
CA LYS A 206 -6.79 17.49 2.77
C LYS A 206 -6.05 18.01 4.00
N ALA A 207 -6.58 17.77 5.20
CA ALA A 207 -5.95 18.19 6.45
C ALA A 207 -4.57 17.53 6.62
N ALA A 208 -4.42 16.28 6.21
CA ALA A 208 -3.15 15.56 6.24
C ALA A 208 -2.12 16.20 5.32
N LEU A 209 -2.49 16.59 4.10
CA LEU A 209 -1.59 17.30 3.20
C LEU A 209 -1.17 18.66 3.79
N GLU A 210 -2.11 19.43 4.34
CA GLU A 210 -1.81 20.72 4.99
C GLU A 210 -0.89 20.56 6.21
N PHE A 211 -1.04 19.48 6.97
CA PHE A 211 -0.23 19.20 8.16
C PHE A 211 1.15 18.60 7.81
N PHE A 212 1.20 17.54 7.03
CA PHE A 212 2.42 16.76 6.82
C PHE A 212 3.35 17.35 5.77
N TYR A 213 2.82 17.91 4.67
CA TYR A 213 3.64 18.41 3.57
C TYR A 213 4.71 19.44 4.01
N PRO A 214 4.40 20.48 4.80
CA PRO A 214 5.44 21.41 5.28
C PRO A 214 6.41 20.78 6.29
N ARG A 215 6.10 19.60 6.83
CA ARG A 215 6.91 18.87 7.82
C ARG A 215 7.71 17.72 7.22
N LEU A 216 7.56 17.43 5.92
CA LEU A 216 8.38 16.43 5.24
C LEU A 216 9.85 16.87 5.21
N SER A 217 10.74 15.93 5.49
CA SER A 217 12.16 16.11 5.25
C SER A 217 12.45 16.18 3.75
N PRO A 218 13.53 16.86 3.32
CA PRO A 218 14.00 16.75 1.94
C PRO A 218 14.23 15.27 1.58
N GLY A 219 13.65 14.83 0.46
CA GLY A 219 13.66 13.40 0.06
C GLY A 219 12.59 12.54 0.74
N GLY A 220 11.80 13.11 1.67
CA GLY A 220 10.71 12.43 2.33
C GLY A 220 9.57 12.08 1.38
N LEU A 221 8.81 11.05 1.75
CA LEU A 221 7.76 10.47 0.93
C LEU A 221 6.39 10.62 1.58
N LEU A 222 5.40 10.93 0.75
CA LEU A 222 4.00 10.94 1.13
C LEU A 222 3.26 9.98 0.20
N LEU A 223 2.76 8.90 0.79
CA LEU A 223 2.02 7.83 0.14
C LEU A 223 0.53 8.07 0.39
N ILE A 224 -0.27 8.12 -0.68
CA ILE A 224 -1.72 8.30 -0.59
C ILE A 224 -2.37 7.01 -1.11
N HIS A 225 -3.31 6.48 -0.33
CA HIS A 225 -4.11 5.30 -0.70
C HIS A 225 -4.95 5.53 -1.96
#